data_AF-A0A2Z6IGG6-F1
#
_entry.id   AF-A0A2Z6IGG6-F1
#
_cell.length_a   1.000
_cell.length_b   1.000
_cell.length_c   1.000
_cell.angle_alpha   90.00
_cell.angle_beta   90.00
_cell.angle_gamma   90.00
#
_symmetry.space_group_name_H-M   'P 1'
#
loop_
_entity.id
_entity.type
_entity.pdbx_description
1 polymer ?
#
loop_
_entity_poly.entity_id
_entity_poly.type
_entity_poly.pdbx_seq_one_letter_code
_entity_poly.pdbx_strand_id
1 'polypeptide(L)' 'MRLRSLAYVFELFAVLSLAHAERGEESRLISFRKAGAEGREWYHEWLENDFTD' A
#
# COMPACT_ATOMS: atom_id res chain seq x y z
N MET A 1 -0.11 -13.97 -8.98
CA MET A 1 -0.93 -12.75 -8.94
C MET A 1 -0.06 -11.58 -8.47
N ARG A 2 -0.22 -10.36 -9.01
CA ARG A 2 0.48 -9.17 -8.50
C ARG A 2 -0.44 -8.42 -7.56
N LEU A 3 -0.01 -8.25 -6.33
CA LEU A 3 -0.73 -7.54 -5.28
C LEU A 3 -0.14 -6.15 -5.08
N ARG A 4 -0.99 -5.23 -4.64
CA ARG A 4 -0.61 -3.89 -4.22
C ARG A 4 -1.08 -3.67 -2.79
N SER A 5 -0.15 -3.32 -1.92
CA SER A 5 -0.41 -2.97 -0.52
C SER A 5 -0.09 -1.50 -0.29
N LEU A 6 -0.85 -0.85 0.59
CA LEU A 6 -0.68 0.55 0.95
C LEU A 6 -0.55 0.65 2.47
N ALA A 7 0.31 1.55 2.94
CA ALA A 7 0.50 1.80 4.37
C ALA A 7 0.88 3.25 4.61
N TYR A 8 0.29 3.87 5.63
CA TYR A 8 0.73 5.18 6.10
C TYR A 8 1.97 5.05 6.99
N VAL A 9 3.00 5.85 6.70
CA VAL A 9 4.22 5.94 7.50
C VAL A 9 4.30 7.32 8.13
N PHE A 10 4.14 7.35 9.46
CA PHE A 10 4.09 8.59 10.23
C PHE A 10 5.36 9.42 10.09
N GLU A 11 6.55 8.82 10.23
CA GLU A 11 7.84 9.54 10.15
C GLU A 11 8.08 10.24 8.80
N LEU A 12 7.44 9.75 7.74
CA LEU A 12 7.56 10.32 6.39
C LEU A 12 6.34 11.14 5.97
N PHE A 13 5.31 11.20 6.82
CA PHE A 13 3.99 11.78 6.55
C PHE A 13 3.46 11.39 5.16
N ALA A 14 3.64 10.13 4.78
CA ALA A 14 3.38 9.65 3.43
C ALA A 14 2.76 8.26 3.44
N VAL A 15 1.87 8.01 2.47
CA VAL A 15 1.41 6.68 2.14
C VAL A 15 2.44 6.03 1.22
N LEU A 16 2.91 4.84 1.58
CA LEU A 16 3.78 4.01 0.75
C LEU A 16 2.95 2.98 0.00
N SER A 17 3.37 2.68 -1.22
CA SER A 17 2.81 1.65 -2.07
C SER A 17 3.84 0.56 -2.28
N LEU A 18 3.44 -0.67 -2.00
CA LEU A 18 4.22 -1.86 -2.27
C LEU A 18 3.53 -2.70 -3.34
N ALA A 19 4.23 -2.95 -4.45
CA ALA A 19 3.82 -3.97 -5.40
C ALA A 19 4.64 -5.23 -5.14
N HIS A 20 3.96 -6.35 -4.92
CA HIS A 20 4.61 -7.63 -4.68
C HIS A 20 3.85 -8.77 -5.37
N ALA A 21 4.50 -9.91 -5.50
CA ALA A 21 3.89 -11.13 -5.98
C ALA A 21 4.42 -12.31 -5.16
N GLU A 22 3.54 -13.26 -4.86
CA GLU A 22 3.93 -14.51 -4.23
C GLU A 22 4.91 -15.29 -5.11
N ARG A 23 5.91 -15.90 -4.47
CA ARG A 23 6.92 -16.77 -5.07
C ARG A 23 7.19 -17.92 -4.11
N GLY A 24 6.34 -18.95 -4.19
CA GLY A 24 6.38 -20.07 -3.24
C GLY A 24 6.01 -19.57 -1.85
N GLU A 25 6.86 -19.82 -0.86
CA GLU A 25 6.68 -19.34 0.52
C GLU A 25 7.19 -17.90 0.74
N GLU A 26 7.78 -17.27 -0.28
CA GLU A 26 8.32 -15.93 -0.21
C GLU A 26 7.45 -14.91 -0.99
N SER A 27 7.59 -13.63 -0.65
CA SER A 27 7.04 -12.54 -1.46
C SER A 27 8.16 -11.85 -2.24
N ARG A 28 8.03 -11.78 -3.56
CA ARG A 28 8.93 -10.99 -4.41
C ARG A 28 8.45 -9.54 -4.45
N LEU A 29 9.28 -8.66 -3.92
CA LEU A 29 9.12 -7.21 -4.03
C LEU A 29 9.36 -6.78 -5.48
N ILE A 30 8.40 -6.06 -6.07
CA ILE A 30 8.47 -5.55 -7.45
C ILE A 30 8.73 -4.04 -7.44
N SER A 31 8.05 -3.30 -6.56
CA SER A 31 8.22 -1.87 -6.42
C SER A 31 7.88 -1.42 -5.01
N PHE A 32 8.69 -0.51 -4.47
CA PHE A 32 8.46 0.15 -3.19
C PHE A 32 8.71 1.65 -3.35
N ARG A 33 7.66 2.45 -3.18
CA ARG A 33 7.69 3.89 -3.45
C ARG A 33 6.59 4.62 -2.68
N LYS A 34 6.70 5.94 -2.58
CA LYS A 34 5.56 6.78 -2.16
C LYS A 34 4.39 6.56 -3.13
N ALA A 35 3.18 6.47 -2.58
CA ALA A 35 1.96 6.42 -3.36
C ALA A 35 1.76 7.76 -4.10
N GLY A 36 1.26 7.68 -5.34
CA GLY A 36 0.77 8.87 -6.06
C GLY A 36 -0.58 9.34 -5.50
N ALA A 37 -1.15 10.38 -6.11
CA ALA A 37 -2.42 10.98 -5.70
C ALA A 37 -3.55 9.93 -5.59
N GLU A 38 -3.82 9.19 -6.66
CA GLU A 38 -4.84 8.13 -6.70
C GLU A 38 -4.64 7.07 -5.59
N GLY A 39 -3.40 6.64 -5.35
CA GLY A 39 -3.11 5.66 -4.31
C GLY A 39 -3.32 6.19 -2.89
N ARG A 40 -3.14 7.50 -2.69
CA ARG A 40 -3.46 8.17 -1.42
C ARG A 40 -4.96 8.30 -1.26
N GLU A 41 -5.67 8.73 -2.29
CA GLU A 41 -7.14 8.87 -2.27
C GLU A 41 -7.80 7.56 -1.89
N TRP A 42 -7.39 6.45 -2.54
CA TRP A 42 -7.91 5.13 -2.22
C TRP A 42 -7.63 4.69 -0.78
N TYR A 43 -6.44 5.01 -0.26
CA TYR A 43 -6.10 4.72 1.14
C TYR A 43 -6.97 5.53 2.11
N HIS A 44 -7.23 6.81 1.82
CA HIS A 44 -8.07 7.65 2.65
C HIS A 44 -9.55 7.25 2.57
N GLU A 45 -10.06 6.90 1.40
CA GLU A 45 -11.42 6.37 1.23
C GLU A 45 -11.62 5.09 2.04
N TRP A 46 -10.65 4.17 1.99
CA TRP A 46 -10.67 2.95 2.80
C TRP A 46 -10.65 3.25 4.31
N LEU A 47 -9.83 4.22 4.74
CA LEU A 47 -9.80 4.64 6.15
C LEU A 47 -11.14 5.21 6.62
N GLU A 48 -11.85 5.94 5.75
CA GLU A 48 -13.12 6.59 6.10
C GLU A 48 -14.29 5.61 6.13
N ASN A 49 -14.29 4.58 5.29
CA ASN A 49 -15.47 3.76 5.05
C ASN A 49 -15.35 2.31 5.52
N ASP A 50 -14.14 1.74 5.53
CA ASP A 50 -13.94 0.30 5.74
C ASP A 50 -13.07 -0.02 6.96
N PHE A 51 -12.21 0.91 7.39
CA PHE A 51 -11.36 0.70 8.55
C PHE A 51 -12.19 0.73 9.85
N THR A 52 -12.28 -0.43 10.50
CA THR A 52 -12.90 -0.58 11.82
C THR A 52 -11.80 -0.89 12.82
N ASP A 53 -11.65 -0.02 13.83
CA ASP A 53 -10.66 -0.13 14.92
C ASP A 53 -10.94 -1.34 15.83
#